data_AF-A0A8H2WHD4-F1
#
_entry.id   AF-A0A8H2WHD4-F1
#
_cell.length_a   1.000
_cell.length_b   1.000
_cell.length_c   1.000
_cell.angle_alpha   90.00
_cell.angle_beta   90.00
_cell.angle_gamma   90.00
#
_symmetry.space_group_name_H-M   'P 1'
#
loop_
_entity.id
_entity.type
_entity.pdbx_description
1 polymer ?
#
loop_
_entity_poly.entity_id
_entity_poly.type
_entity_poly.pdbx_seq_one_letter_code
_entity_poly.pdbx_strand_id
1 'polypeptide(L)'
;MAVLSKLTPIIAGNFALQAAFASAFVPAQNEKFYDLCGALGFLTGAGMSLYYPALRDKFWYNVPGAVIPPLTSFAPRQLLLTGCLCLWAGRLGSFLAQRAWKAGGDSRFDEIKKQPGKFAGFWFGQALWVSIVGLPVYLGNILPATKQAPIGKFDMIGLSIFAASLAFEVVADRQKSDWRARKNAKLHDEKFITSGLWSISRHPNYVGEVGLQTGIWLLSTTALSSPLLPKYAPLAAAISPFFTWLLLRKGSGVPPLEAQAQKKFGGDPKWEEYKRTVPVFFPWGGYR
;
A
#
# COMPACT_ATOMS: atom_id res chain seq x y z
N MET A 1 9.95 -3.03 -26.49
CA MET A 1 8.51 -3.39 -26.36
C MET A 1 8.28 -4.76 -25.73
N ALA A 2 9.08 -5.80 -26.01
CA ALA A 2 8.87 -7.16 -25.47
C ALA A 2 8.97 -7.32 -23.94
N VAL A 3 9.65 -6.42 -23.22
CA VAL A 3 9.72 -6.50 -21.74
C VAL A 3 8.44 -5.96 -21.10
N LEU A 4 7.94 -4.80 -21.57
CA LEU A 4 6.74 -4.17 -21.01
C LEU A 4 5.46 -5.01 -21.21
N SER A 5 5.39 -5.85 -22.25
CA SER A 5 4.25 -6.76 -22.45
C SER A 5 4.12 -7.79 -21.32
N LYS A 6 5.18 -8.04 -20.53
CA LYS A 6 5.12 -8.86 -19.32
C LYS A 6 4.33 -8.20 -18.18
N LEU A 7 4.05 -6.90 -18.27
CA LEU A 7 3.26 -6.17 -17.28
C LEU A 7 1.76 -6.43 -17.43
N THR A 8 1.30 -6.63 -18.67
CA THR A 8 -0.11 -6.91 -19.02
C THR A 8 -0.73 -8.05 -18.20
N PRO A 9 -0.14 -9.26 -18.14
CA PRO A 9 -0.72 -10.36 -17.37
C PRO A 9 -0.78 -10.08 -15.87
N ILE A 10 0.16 -9.29 -15.33
CA ILE A 10 0.17 -8.92 -13.91
C ILE A 10 -1.01 -8.00 -13.60
N ILE A 11 -1.19 -6.94 -14.40
CA ILE A 11 -2.30 -5.99 -14.25
C ILE A 11 -3.64 -6.71 -14.48
N ALA A 12 -3.75 -7.51 -15.54
CA ALA A 12 -4.95 -8.28 -15.83
C ALA A 12 -5.29 -9.24 -14.67
N GLY A 13 -4.31 -9.92 -14.10
CA GLY A 13 -4.52 -10.80 -12.95
C GLY A 13 -4.92 -10.04 -11.67
N ASN A 14 -4.41 -8.83 -11.44
CA ASN A 14 -4.87 -7.99 -10.34
C ASN A 14 -6.36 -7.65 -10.47
N PHE A 15 -6.79 -7.26 -11.67
CA PHE A 15 -8.21 -6.97 -11.96
C PHE A 15 -9.08 -8.22 -11.89
N ALA A 16 -8.62 -9.35 -12.44
CA ALA A 16 -9.33 -10.62 -12.38
C ALA A 16 -9.53 -11.10 -10.94
N LEU A 17 -8.50 -10.98 -10.10
CA LEU A 17 -8.58 -11.36 -8.69
C LEU A 17 -9.59 -10.49 -7.91
N GLN A 18 -9.54 -9.17 -8.08
CA GLN A 18 -10.52 -8.30 -7.40
C GLN A 18 -11.94 -8.46 -7.97
N ALA A 19 -12.09 -8.78 -9.26
CA ALA A 19 -13.39 -9.14 -9.82
C ALA A 19 -13.94 -10.44 -9.22
N ALA A 20 -13.08 -11.45 -8.98
CA ALA A 20 -13.46 -12.68 -8.30
C ALA A 20 -13.86 -12.44 -6.83
N PHE A 21 -13.16 -11.54 -6.13
CA PHE A 21 -13.60 -11.13 -4.79
C PHE A 21 -14.92 -10.35 -4.83
N ALA A 22 -15.07 -9.43 -5.78
CA ALA A 22 -16.30 -8.67 -5.94
C ALA A 22 -17.50 -9.58 -6.21
N SER A 23 -17.36 -10.61 -7.06
CA SER A 23 -18.45 -11.54 -7.38
C SER A 23 -18.91 -12.35 -6.16
N ALA A 24 -18.02 -12.63 -5.20
CA ALA A 24 -18.36 -13.29 -3.96
C ALA A 24 -18.94 -12.32 -2.90
N PHE A 25 -18.32 -11.16 -2.71
CA PHE A 25 -18.60 -10.29 -1.57
C PHE A 25 -19.65 -9.20 -1.84
N VAL A 26 -19.82 -8.77 -3.10
CA VAL A 26 -20.85 -7.77 -3.44
C VAL A 26 -22.26 -8.33 -3.24
N PRO A 27 -22.62 -9.53 -3.73
CA PRO A 27 -23.94 -10.11 -3.47
C PRO A 27 -24.19 -10.36 -1.98
N ALA A 28 -23.14 -10.72 -1.24
CA ALA A 28 -23.19 -10.96 0.20
C ALA A 28 -23.20 -9.69 1.05
N GLN A 29 -23.04 -8.50 0.43
CA GLN A 29 -22.90 -7.20 1.13
C GLN A 29 -21.86 -7.23 2.25
N ASN A 30 -20.74 -7.92 2.02
CA ASN A 30 -19.75 -8.20 3.06
C ASN A 30 -18.41 -7.52 2.77
N GLU A 31 -18.11 -6.47 3.53
CA GLU A 31 -16.87 -5.69 3.42
C GLU A 31 -15.74 -6.19 4.33
N LYS A 32 -15.99 -7.15 5.23
CA LYS A 32 -15.06 -7.49 6.33
C LYS A 32 -13.70 -8.04 5.86
N PHE A 33 -13.61 -8.47 4.62
CA PHE A 33 -12.41 -9.02 4.01
C PHE A 33 -11.77 -8.07 2.98
N TYR A 34 -12.36 -6.89 2.76
CA TYR A 34 -11.93 -5.96 1.71
C TYR A 34 -10.43 -5.64 1.78
N ASP A 35 -9.92 -5.28 2.96
CA ASP A 35 -8.50 -4.94 3.16
C ASP A 35 -7.57 -6.17 3.04
N LEU A 36 -8.02 -7.37 3.45
CA LEU A 36 -7.25 -8.61 3.25
C LEU A 36 -7.15 -8.98 1.78
N CYS A 37 -8.25 -8.84 1.04
CA CYS A 37 -8.28 -9.04 -0.40
C CYS A 37 -7.37 -8.05 -1.14
N GLY A 38 -7.25 -6.81 -0.64
CA GLY A 38 -6.28 -5.83 -1.15
C GLY A 38 -4.84 -6.28 -0.92
N ALA A 39 -4.52 -6.70 0.31
CA ALA A 39 -3.20 -7.24 0.65
C ALA A 39 -2.85 -8.49 -0.18
N LEU A 40 -3.79 -9.42 -0.33
CA LEU A 40 -3.64 -10.58 -1.22
C LEU A 40 -3.36 -10.14 -2.65
N GLY A 41 -4.04 -9.10 -3.15
CA GLY A 41 -3.76 -8.50 -4.46
C GLY A 41 -2.30 -8.09 -4.64
N PHE A 42 -1.72 -7.39 -3.66
CA PHE A 42 -0.29 -7.03 -3.69
C PHE A 42 0.62 -8.26 -3.67
N LEU A 43 0.34 -9.24 -2.80
CA LEU A 43 1.12 -10.48 -2.70
C LEU A 43 1.08 -11.28 -4.01
N THR A 44 -0.10 -11.44 -4.60
CA THR A 44 -0.28 -12.14 -5.87
C THR A 44 0.34 -11.38 -7.03
N GLY A 45 0.21 -10.06 -7.07
CA GLY A 45 0.83 -9.23 -8.10
C GLY A 45 2.36 -9.33 -8.06
N ALA A 46 2.94 -9.29 -6.85
CA ALA A 46 4.38 -9.47 -6.65
C ALA A 46 4.84 -10.87 -7.08
N GLY A 47 4.13 -11.92 -6.66
CA GLY A 47 4.40 -13.30 -7.07
C GLY A 47 4.30 -13.50 -8.58
N MET A 48 3.20 -13.06 -9.20
CA MET A 48 3.04 -13.11 -10.66
C MET A 48 4.16 -12.37 -11.38
N SER A 49 4.58 -11.21 -10.89
CA SER A 49 5.64 -10.45 -11.54
C SER A 49 6.99 -11.18 -11.60
N LEU A 50 7.28 -12.05 -10.61
CA LEU A 50 8.47 -12.89 -10.59
C LEU A 50 8.30 -14.17 -11.42
N TYR A 51 7.16 -14.85 -11.25
CA TYR A 51 7.01 -16.23 -11.70
C TYR A 51 6.23 -16.39 -13.00
N TYR A 52 5.45 -15.39 -13.44
CA TYR A 52 4.59 -15.51 -14.61
C TYR A 52 5.32 -16.01 -15.87
N PRO A 53 6.53 -15.51 -16.23
CA PRO A 53 7.24 -16.03 -17.39
C PRO A 53 7.50 -17.53 -17.30
N ALA A 54 7.99 -18.02 -16.16
CA ALA A 54 8.28 -19.43 -15.95
C ALA A 54 7.01 -20.28 -15.91
N LEU A 55 5.94 -19.79 -15.26
CA LEU A 55 4.65 -20.47 -15.21
C LEU A 55 4.01 -20.59 -16.60
N ARG A 56 4.05 -19.51 -17.39
CA ARG A 56 3.55 -19.51 -18.77
C ARG A 56 4.32 -20.48 -19.64
N ASP A 57 5.65 -20.45 -19.58
CA ASP A 57 6.49 -21.30 -20.42
C ASP A 57 6.30 -22.78 -20.06
N LYS A 58 6.16 -23.08 -18.75
CA LYS A 58 5.93 -24.44 -18.26
C LYS A 58 4.53 -24.97 -18.55
N PHE A 59 3.48 -24.22 -18.22
CA PHE A 59 2.10 -24.72 -18.23
C PHE A 59 1.31 -24.36 -19.49
N TRP A 60 1.63 -23.24 -20.14
CA TRP A 60 0.87 -22.75 -21.29
C TRP A 60 1.52 -23.14 -22.62
N TYR A 61 2.84 -22.98 -22.71
CA TYR A 61 3.60 -23.31 -23.90
C TYR A 61 4.27 -24.68 -23.86
N ASN A 62 4.22 -25.38 -22.72
CA ASN A 62 4.84 -26.69 -22.52
C ASN A 62 6.30 -26.74 -23.04
N VAL A 63 7.07 -25.67 -22.79
CA VAL A 63 8.45 -25.56 -23.26
C VAL A 63 9.27 -26.68 -22.61
N PRO A 64 9.92 -27.56 -23.40
CA PRO A 64 10.72 -28.66 -22.84
C PRO A 64 11.81 -28.14 -21.90
N GLY A 65 11.87 -28.70 -20.69
CA GLY A 65 12.84 -28.29 -19.66
C GLY A 65 12.49 -27.02 -18.88
N ALA A 66 11.32 -26.41 -19.10
CA ALA A 66 10.88 -25.27 -18.30
C ALA A 66 10.63 -25.68 -16.84
N VAL A 67 11.40 -25.07 -15.93
CA VAL A 67 11.27 -25.25 -14.49
C VAL A 67 10.82 -23.95 -13.83
N ILE A 68 10.14 -24.09 -12.69
CA ILE A 68 9.84 -22.95 -11.84
C ILE A 68 11.14 -22.61 -11.09
N PRO A 69 11.71 -21.41 -11.28
CA PRO A 69 13.00 -21.07 -10.68
C PRO A 69 12.88 -21.00 -9.15
N PRO A 70 13.87 -21.47 -8.37
CA PRO A 70 13.91 -21.22 -6.94
C PRO A 70 14.15 -19.72 -6.67
N LEU A 71 13.84 -19.28 -5.44
CA LEU A 71 14.05 -17.88 -5.04
C LEU A 71 15.49 -17.39 -5.23
N THR A 72 16.47 -18.29 -5.08
CA THR A 72 17.90 -18.01 -5.25
C THR A 72 18.28 -17.65 -6.69
N SER A 73 17.43 -17.92 -7.66
CA SER A 73 17.66 -17.55 -9.07
C SER A 73 17.29 -16.10 -9.39
N PHE A 74 16.61 -15.38 -8.50
CA PHE A 74 16.28 -13.97 -8.70
C PHE A 74 17.39 -13.06 -8.17
N ALA A 75 17.53 -11.88 -8.78
CA ALA A 75 18.51 -10.91 -8.34
C ALA A 75 18.16 -10.36 -6.94
N PRO A 76 19.15 -9.97 -6.12
CA PRO A 76 18.92 -9.42 -4.78
C PRO A 76 17.90 -8.28 -4.75
N ARG A 77 17.94 -7.37 -5.74
CA ARG A 77 16.99 -6.25 -5.84
C ARG A 77 15.54 -6.71 -6.05
N GLN A 78 15.31 -7.75 -6.85
CA GLN A 78 13.98 -8.30 -7.08
C GLN A 78 13.39 -8.89 -5.79
N LEU A 79 14.23 -9.60 -5.02
CA LEU A 79 13.87 -10.14 -3.72
C LEU A 79 13.60 -9.04 -2.69
N LEU A 80 14.42 -7.99 -2.64
CA LEU A 80 14.23 -6.85 -1.74
C LEU A 80 12.95 -6.07 -2.06
N LEU A 81 12.70 -5.73 -3.33
CA LEU A 81 11.47 -5.04 -3.77
C LEU A 81 10.22 -5.84 -3.40
N THR A 82 10.23 -7.13 -3.72
CA THR A 82 9.14 -8.06 -3.41
C THR A 82 8.96 -8.19 -1.90
N GLY A 83 10.04 -8.37 -1.15
CA GLY A 83 10.02 -8.49 0.31
C GLY A 83 9.45 -7.23 0.99
N CYS A 84 9.87 -6.04 0.56
CA CYS A 84 9.35 -4.77 1.09
C CYS A 84 7.85 -4.62 0.84
N LEU A 85 7.39 -4.89 -0.39
CA LEU A 85 5.97 -4.81 -0.74
C LEU A 85 5.13 -5.83 0.04
N CYS A 86 5.59 -7.08 0.11
CA CYS A 86 4.90 -8.16 0.83
C CYS A 86 4.85 -7.90 2.34
N LEU A 87 5.95 -7.41 2.92
CA LEU A 87 6.01 -7.07 4.35
C LEU A 87 5.02 -5.95 4.69
N TRP A 88 5.01 -4.87 3.91
CA TRP A 88 4.06 -3.77 4.09
C TRP A 88 2.62 -4.24 3.88
N ALA A 89 2.31 -4.88 2.75
CA ALA A 89 0.95 -5.31 2.42
C ALA A 89 0.41 -6.31 3.45
N GLY A 90 1.22 -7.29 3.84
CA GLY A 90 0.86 -8.27 4.87
C GLY A 90 0.60 -7.62 6.22
N ARG A 91 1.46 -6.68 6.65
CA ARG A 91 1.30 -5.93 7.90
C ARG A 91 0.04 -5.06 7.88
N LEU A 92 -0.11 -4.21 6.87
CA LEU A 92 -1.19 -3.24 6.78
C LEU A 92 -2.54 -3.95 6.62
N GLY A 93 -2.63 -4.93 5.71
CA GLY A 93 -3.85 -5.72 5.52
C GLY A 93 -4.29 -6.45 6.77
N SER A 94 -3.36 -7.12 7.47
CA SER A 94 -3.67 -7.82 8.72
C SER A 94 -4.14 -6.86 9.82
N PHE A 95 -3.46 -5.71 9.96
CA PHE A 95 -3.82 -4.70 10.94
C PHE A 95 -5.21 -4.11 10.69
N LEU A 96 -5.52 -3.74 9.45
CA LEU A 96 -6.81 -3.16 9.07
C LEU A 96 -7.95 -4.18 9.21
N ALA A 97 -7.72 -5.43 8.81
CA ALA A 97 -8.71 -6.51 8.93
C ALA A 97 -9.04 -6.82 10.40
N GLN A 98 -8.03 -6.95 11.26
CA GLN A 98 -8.23 -7.12 12.70
C GLN A 98 -9.04 -5.97 13.30
N ARG A 99 -8.79 -4.74 12.84
CA ARG A 99 -9.55 -3.55 13.27
C ARG A 99 -11.01 -3.62 12.82
N ALA A 100 -11.26 -3.96 11.55
CA ALA A 100 -12.61 -4.08 11.01
C ALA A 100 -13.40 -5.18 11.74
N TRP A 101 -12.80 -6.34 12.00
CA TRP A 101 -13.48 -7.42 12.72
C TRP A 101 -13.83 -7.03 14.16
N LYS A 102 -12.93 -6.36 14.88
CA LYS A 102 -13.20 -5.85 16.23
C LYS A 102 -14.28 -4.77 16.25
N ALA A 103 -14.37 -3.96 15.20
CA ALA A 103 -15.38 -2.89 15.09
C ALA A 103 -16.73 -3.38 14.52
N GLY A 104 -16.83 -4.65 14.12
CA GLY A 104 -18.04 -5.22 13.49
C GLY A 104 -18.16 -4.93 11.98
N GLY A 105 -17.22 -4.22 11.39
CA GLY A 105 -17.21 -3.78 9.99
C GLY A 105 -16.38 -2.50 9.83
N ASP A 106 -16.45 -1.92 8.63
CA ASP A 106 -15.88 -0.61 8.37
C ASP A 106 -17.00 0.36 7.97
N SER A 107 -17.20 1.39 8.80
CA SER A 107 -18.28 2.35 8.64
C SER A 107 -18.29 3.08 7.30
N ARG A 108 -17.16 3.09 6.57
CA ARG A 108 -17.10 3.64 5.21
C ARG A 108 -18.02 2.89 4.24
N PHE A 109 -18.28 1.62 4.50
CA PHE A 109 -19.06 0.75 3.61
C PHE A 109 -20.51 0.56 4.04
N ASP A 110 -20.95 1.06 5.20
CA ASP A 110 -22.29 0.80 5.76
C ASP A 110 -23.42 1.07 4.77
N GLU A 111 -23.35 2.19 4.04
CA GLU A 111 -24.33 2.54 3.00
C GLU A 111 -23.93 2.07 1.59
N ILE A 112 -22.63 1.91 1.35
CA ILE A 112 -22.09 1.57 0.03
C ILE A 112 -22.36 0.11 -0.31
N LYS A 113 -22.26 -0.80 0.67
CA LYS A 113 -22.45 -2.25 0.48
C LYS A 113 -23.86 -2.63 0.06
N LYS A 114 -24.86 -1.78 0.37
CA LYS A 114 -26.26 -1.92 -0.08
C LYS A 114 -26.46 -1.53 -1.55
N GLN A 115 -25.46 -0.90 -2.18
CA GLN A 115 -25.51 -0.39 -3.55
C GLN A 115 -24.51 -1.17 -4.42
N PRO A 116 -24.94 -2.26 -5.09
CA PRO A 116 -24.02 -3.23 -5.68
C PRO A 116 -23.06 -2.63 -6.71
N GLY A 117 -23.53 -1.70 -7.56
CA GLY A 117 -22.68 -1.02 -8.54
C GLY A 117 -21.59 -0.14 -7.90
N LYS A 118 -21.93 0.60 -6.83
CA LYS A 118 -20.94 1.40 -6.10
C LYS A 118 -19.97 0.52 -5.32
N PHE A 119 -20.46 -0.54 -4.69
CA PHE A 119 -19.61 -1.46 -3.95
C PHE A 119 -18.63 -2.18 -4.87
N ALA A 120 -19.08 -2.66 -6.04
CA ALA A 120 -18.21 -3.20 -7.08
C ALA A 120 -17.14 -2.17 -7.52
N GLY A 121 -17.51 -0.89 -7.62
CA GLY A 121 -16.57 0.20 -7.91
C GLY A 121 -15.40 0.29 -6.92
N PHE A 122 -15.61 0.01 -5.63
CA PHE A 122 -14.52 -0.05 -4.65
C PHE A 122 -13.55 -1.21 -4.94
N TRP A 123 -14.05 -2.39 -5.28
CA TRP A 123 -13.21 -3.54 -5.64
C TRP A 123 -12.34 -3.27 -6.89
N PHE A 124 -12.89 -2.62 -7.91
CA PHE A 124 -12.10 -2.20 -9.07
C PHE A 124 -11.13 -1.05 -8.75
N GLY A 125 -11.52 -0.12 -7.86
CA GLY A 125 -10.63 0.88 -7.31
C GLY A 125 -9.44 0.25 -6.56
N GLN A 126 -9.68 -0.84 -5.84
CA GLN A 126 -8.62 -1.63 -5.20
C GLN A 126 -7.70 -2.30 -6.22
N ALA A 127 -8.23 -2.86 -7.32
CA ALA A 127 -7.40 -3.40 -8.40
C ALA A 127 -6.48 -2.34 -9.02
N LEU A 128 -7.01 -1.13 -9.23
CA LEU A 128 -6.26 0.02 -9.71
C LEU A 128 -5.17 0.44 -8.71
N TRP A 129 -5.51 0.52 -7.42
CA TRP A 129 -4.56 0.84 -6.36
C TRP A 129 -3.41 -0.18 -6.30
N VAL A 130 -3.71 -1.48 -6.29
CA VAL A 130 -2.71 -2.56 -6.31
C VAL A 130 -1.81 -2.49 -7.54
N SER A 131 -2.36 -2.10 -8.69
CA SER A 131 -1.63 -1.99 -9.95
C SER A 131 -0.69 -0.78 -9.99
N ILE A 132 -1.17 0.38 -9.54
CA ILE A 132 -0.38 1.63 -9.53
C ILE A 132 0.71 1.58 -8.46
N VAL A 133 0.35 1.18 -7.23
CA VAL A 133 1.29 1.20 -6.10
C VAL A 133 2.34 0.09 -6.23
N GLY A 134 1.97 -1.08 -6.73
CA GLY A 134 2.90 -2.18 -6.99
C GLY A 134 3.78 -1.99 -8.23
N LEU A 135 3.51 -0.98 -9.07
CA LEU A 135 4.19 -0.76 -10.35
C LEU A 135 5.74 -0.77 -10.26
N PRO A 136 6.40 -0.10 -9.29
CA PRO A 136 7.86 -0.12 -9.20
C PRO A 136 8.43 -1.53 -9.01
N VAL A 137 7.72 -2.36 -8.23
CA VAL A 137 8.08 -3.76 -7.98
C VAL A 137 7.86 -4.60 -9.23
N TYR A 138 6.71 -4.46 -9.88
CA TYR A 138 6.39 -5.22 -11.08
C TYR A 138 7.39 -4.93 -12.21
N LEU A 139 7.72 -3.67 -12.45
CA LEU A 139 8.70 -3.28 -13.45
C LEU A 139 10.12 -3.78 -13.10
N GLY A 140 10.48 -3.79 -11.81
CA GLY A 140 11.74 -4.38 -11.35
C GLY A 140 11.79 -5.90 -11.58
N ASN A 141 10.67 -6.58 -11.36
CA ASN A 141 10.60 -8.05 -11.41
C ASN A 141 10.52 -8.60 -12.85
N ILE A 142 9.92 -7.89 -13.81
CA ILE A 142 9.85 -8.34 -15.21
C ILE A 142 11.19 -8.28 -15.96
N LEU A 143 12.19 -7.59 -15.38
CA LEU A 143 13.54 -7.56 -15.91
C LEU A 143 14.28 -8.87 -15.62
N PRO A 144 15.04 -9.42 -16.59
CA PRO A 144 15.86 -10.60 -16.34
C PRO A 144 16.86 -10.36 -15.21
N ALA A 145 17.06 -11.35 -14.34
CA ALA A 145 18.01 -11.27 -13.23
C ALA A 145 19.44 -10.94 -13.71
N THR A 146 19.84 -11.46 -14.88
CA THR A 146 21.15 -11.18 -15.52
C THR A 146 21.32 -9.74 -16.01
N LYS A 147 20.24 -8.96 -16.04
CA LYS A 147 20.25 -7.54 -16.46
C LYS A 147 20.02 -6.59 -15.27
N GLN A 148 19.97 -7.13 -14.05
CA GLN A 148 19.95 -6.34 -12.83
C GLN A 148 21.36 -5.91 -12.48
N ALA A 149 21.62 -4.61 -12.45
CA ALA A 149 22.87 -4.09 -11.91
C ALA A 149 23.03 -4.50 -10.44
N PRO A 150 24.27 -4.61 -9.91
CA PRO A 150 24.52 -4.81 -8.48
C PRO A 150 23.77 -3.80 -7.61
N ILE A 151 23.57 -4.14 -6.33
CA ILE A 151 22.98 -3.23 -5.35
C ILE A 151 23.85 -1.97 -5.24
N GLY A 152 23.25 -0.81 -5.42
CA GLY A 152 23.92 0.48 -5.42
C GLY A 152 23.42 1.43 -4.32
N LYS A 153 23.87 2.68 -4.40
CA LYS A 153 23.55 3.72 -3.40
C LYS A 153 22.04 3.99 -3.29
N PHE A 154 21.35 4.09 -4.43
CA PHE A 154 19.89 4.30 -4.45
C PHE A 154 19.11 3.15 -3.84
N ASP A 155 19.59 1.91 -4.00
CA ASP A 155 19.01 0.74 -3.35
C ASP A 155 19.08 0.85 -1.83
N MET A 156 20.27 1.19 -1.31
CA MET A 156 20.48 1.34 0.14
C MET A 156 19.70 2.51 0.73
N ILE A 157 19.62 3.64 0.01
CA ILE A 157 18.81 4.80 0.43
C ILE A 157 17.32 4.43 0.43
N GLY A 158 16.84 3.78 -0.62
CA GLY A 158 15.44 3.34 -0.72
C GLY A 158 15.07 2.36 0.39
N LEU A 159 15.94 1.39 0.66
CA LEU A 159 15.75 0.42 1.75
C LEU A 159 15.77 1.09 3.14
N SER A 160 16.67 2.07 3.34
CA SER A 160 16.74 2.82 4.60
C SER A 160 15.50 3.66 4.83
N ILE A 161 15.01 4.35 3.80
CA ILE A 161 13.76 5.12 3.85
C ILE A 161 12.59 4.19 4.12
N PHE A 162 12.52 3.03 3.45
CA PHE A 162 11.50 2.03 3.71
C PHE A 162 11.52 1.56 5.17
N ALA A 163 12.68 1.15 5.70
CA ALA A 163 12.79 0.67 7.06
C ALA A 163 12.39 1.74 8.11
N ALA A 164 12.89 2.97 7.94
CA ALA A 164 12.53 4.09 8.82
C ALA A 164 11.03 4.41 8.74
N SER A 165 10.45 4.40 7.54
CA SER A 165 9.03 4.68 7.33
C SER A 165 8.14 3.57 7.89
N LEU A 166 8.59 2.31 7.80
CA LEU A 166 7.88 1.17 8.39
C LEU A 166 7.84 1.29 9.90
N ALA A 167 8.98 1.60 10.52
CA ALA A 167 9.05 1.85 11.95
C ALA A 167 8.14 3.01 12.36
N PHE A 168 8.15 4.11 11.61
CA PHE A 168 7.30 5.27 11.85
C PHE A 168 5.80 4.92 11.80
N GLU A 169 5.37 4.21 10.76
CA GLU A 169 3.97 3.75 10.62
C GLU A 169 3.57 2.80 11.76
N VAL A 170 4.42 1.81 12.07
CA VAL A 170 4.15 0.83 13.12
C VAL A 170 4.04 1.51 14.49
N VAL A 171 4.94 2.43 14.82
CA VAL A 171 4.91 3.18 16.08
C VAL A 171 3.67 4.07 16.15
N ALA A 172 3.32 4.76 15.07
CA ALA A 172 2.13 5.62 15.02
C ALA A 172 0.83 4.84 15.28
N ASP A 173 0.66 3.70 14.60
CA ASP A 173 -0.51 2.84 14.76
C ASP A 173 -0.54 2.18 16.15
N ARG A 174 0.62 1.80 16.69
CA ARG A 174 0.72 1.22 18.03
C ARG A 174 0.34 2.24 19.10
N GLN A 175 0.89 3.46 19.03
CA GLN A 175 0.53 4.56 19.93
C GLN A 175 -0.98 4.82 19.92
N LYS A 176 -1.60 4.87 18.73
CA LYS A 176 -3.06 5.05 18.62
C LYS A 176 -3.84 3.88 19.20
N SER A 177 -3.41 2.66 18.93
CA SER A 177 -4.07 1.43 19.41
C SER A 177 -4.02 1.33 20.94
N ASP A 178 -2.85 1.58 21.52
CA ASP A 178 -2.66 1.55 22.98
C ASP A 178 -3.43 2.68 23.65
N TRP A 179 -3.40 3.90 23.09
CA TRP A 179 -4.21 5.02 23.58
C TRP A 179 -5.72 4.68 23.59
N ARG A 180 -6.22 4.07 22.51
CA ARG A 180 -7.62 3.61 22.45
C ARG A 180 -7.94 2.54 23.49
N ALA A 181 -7.03 1.58 23.69
CA ALA A 181 -7.22 0.51 24.66
C ALA A 181 -7.29 1.06 26.10
N ARG A 182 -6.39 1.98 26.46
CA ARG A 182 -6.40 2.64 27.77
C ARG A 182 -7.64 3.50 27.98
N LYS A 183 -8.12 4.20 26.95
CA LYS A 183 -9.39 4.94 26.99
C LYS A 183 -10.57 4.02 27.27
N ASN A 184 -10.64 2.86 26.60
CA ASN A 184 -11.69 1.87 26.83
C ASN A 184 -11.62 1.27 28.25
N ALA A 185 -10.42 1.13 28.81
CA ALA A 185 -10.19 0.72 30.19
C ALA A 185 -10.40 1.86 31.21
N LYS A 186 -10.89 3.03 30.78
CA LYS A 186 -11.13 4.22 31.62
C LYS A 186 -9.90 4.69 32.39
N LEU A 187 -8.70 4.51 31.81
CA LEU A 187 -7.44 4.95 32.41
C LEU A 187 -7.11 6.43 32.12
N HIS A 188 -7.85 7.08 31.21
CA HIS A 188 -7.79 8.51 30.93
C HIS A 188 -9.04 8.97 30.16
N ASP A 189 -9.35 10.27 30.23
CA ASP A 189 -10.56 10.87 29.65
C ASP A 189 -10.29 11.77 28.43
N GLU A 190 -9.05 11.77 27.93
CA GLU A 190 -8.66 12.53 26.74
C GLU A 190 -9.56 12.22 25.54
N LYS A 191 -10.00 13.27 24.82
CA LYS A 191 -10.94 13.12 23.71
C LYS A 191 -10.29 12.51 22.46
N PHE A 192 -9.05 12.90 22.18
CA PHE A 192 -8.23 12.48 21.05
C PHE A 192 -6.75 12.42 21.46
N ILE A 193 -5.94 11.66 20.73
CA ILE A 193 -4.51 11.51 20.98
C ILE A 193 -3.74 12.74 20.46
N THR A 194 -2.81 13.25 21.26
CA THR A 194 -1.96 14.41 20.92
C THR A 194 -0.49 14.21 21.29
N SER A 195 -0.10 12.98 21.68
CA SER A 195 1.24 12.66 22.17
C SER A 195 1.99 11.71 21.23
N GLY A 196 3.31 11.59 21.42
CA GLY A 196 4.15 10.75 20.57
C GLY A 196 4.23 11.28 19.14
N LEU A 197 4.11 10.40 18.14
CA LEU A 197 4.15 10.83 16.73
C LEU A 197 2.93 11.68 16.36
N TRP A 198 1.83 11.55 17.10
CA TRP A 198 0.62 12.35 16.91
C TRP A 198 0.81 13.80 17.36
N SER A 199 1.85 14.15 18.14
CA SER A 199 2.19 15.55 18.40
C SER A 199 3.00 16.19 17.27
N ILE A 200 3.52 15.40 16.33
CA ILE A 200 4.39 15.84 15.24
C ILE A 200 3.58 15.98 13.94
N SER A 201 2.64 15.05 13.72
CA SER A 201 1.72 15.07 12.58
C SER A 201 0.35 14.56 13.02
N ARG A 202 -0.74 15.13 12.48
CA ARG A 202 -2.09 14.63 12.75
C ARG A 202 -2.36 13.26 12.11
N HIS A 203 -1.58 12.86 11.10
CA HIS A 203 -1.71 11.57 10.42
C HIS A 203 -0.33 10.92 10.19
N PRO A 204 0.40 10.58 11.28
CA PRO A 204 1.78 10.12 11.18
C PRO A 204 1.90 8.75 10.50
N ASN A 205 0.91 7.87 10.67
CA ASN A 205 0.88 6.58 9.97
C ASN A 205 0.80 6.76 8.43
N TYR A 206 0.06 7.74 7.93
CA TYR A 206 0.02 8.07 6.51
C TYR A 206 1.33 8.67 5.98
N VAL A 207 2.06 9.43 6.81
CA VAL A 207 3.42 9.89 6.47
C VAL A 207 4.34 8.68 6.27
N GLY A 208 4.26 7.70 7.19
CA GLY A 208 4.96 6.43 7.06
C GLY A 208 4.61 5.71 5.75
N GLU A 209 3.33 5.57 5.43
CA GLU A 209 2.90 4.88 4.21
C GLU A 209 3.44 5.54 2.92
N VAL A 210 3.41 6.88 2.82
CA VAL A 210 4.03 7.59 1.68
C VAL A 210 5.55 7.37 1.64
N GLY A 211 6.21 7.37 2.80
CA GLY A 211 7.63 7.09 2.92
C GLY A 211 7.99 5.67 2.47
N LEU A 212 7.16 4.67 2.79
CA LEU A 212 7.33 3.28 2.33
C LEU A 212 7.32 3.17 0.81
N GLN A 213 6.31 3.77 0.16
CA GLN A 213 6.20 3.73 -1.30
C GLN A 213 7.32 4.52 -1.96
N THR A 214 7.79 5.60 -1.32
CA THR A 214 8.96 6.36 -1.78
C THR A 214 10.24 5.53 -1.69
N GLY A 215 10.42 4.77 -0.60
CA GLY A 215 11.53 3.86 -0.42
C GLY A 215 11.55 2.72 -1.45
N ILE A 216 10.39 2.09 -1.70
CA ILE A 216 10.25 1.06 -2.74
C ILE A 216 10.54 1.63 -4.14
N TRP A 217 10.01 2.82 -4.44
CA TRP A 217 10.31 3.50 -5.70
C TRP A 217 11.82 3.76 -5.86
N LEU A 218 12.48 4.36 -4.87
CA LEU A 218 13.93 4.62 -4.88
C LEU A 218 14.74 3.33 -5.07
N LEU A 219 14.39 2.26 -4.35
CA LEU A 219 15.00 0.94 -4.48
C LEU A 219 14.86 0.35 -5.89
N SER A 220 13.79 0.70 -6.61
CA SER A 220 13.58 0.22 -7.99
C SER A 220 14.36 1.02 -9.04
N THR A 221 14.71 2.29 -8.78
CA THR A 221 15.20 3.24 -9.81
C THR A 221 16.37 2.73 -10.64
N THR A 222 17.34 2.06 -10.01
CA THR A 222 18.51 1.48 -10.70
C THR A 222 18.11 0.40 -11.70
N ALA A 223 17.17 -0.50 -11.33
CA ALA A 223 16.62 -1.47 -12.27
C ALA A 223 15.84 -0.79 -13.40
N LEU A 224 15.02 0.20 -13.04
CA LEU A 224 14.17 0.92 -13.98
C LEU A 224 14.96 1.75 -14.99
N SER A 225 16.22 2.05 -14.70
CA SER A 225 17.15 2.74 -15.60
C SER A 225 17.79 1.79 -16.63
N SER A 226 17.41 0.51 -16.63
CA SER A 226 17.88 -0.48 -17.61
C SER A 226 17.54 -0.05 -19.05
N PRO A 227 18.45 -0.24 -20.03
CA PRO A 227 18.17 0.01 -21.45
C PRO A 227 17.01 -0.81 -22.03
N LEU A 228 16.55 -1.85 -21.31
CA LEU A 228 15.41 -2.67 -21.70
C LEU A 228 14.05 -2.01 -21.41
N LEU A 229 14.05 -0.92 -20.63
CA LEU A 229 12.88 -0.12 -20.32
C LEU A 229 12.99 1.27 -20.98
N PRO A 230 11.86 1.97 -21.19
CA PRO A 230 11.90 3.36 -21.63
C PRO A 230 12.69 4.22 -20.65
N LYS A 231 13.43 5.21 -21.15
CA LYS A 231 14.25 6.12 -20.31
C LYS A 231 13.44 6.82 -19.20
N TYR A 232 12.14 7.01 -19.41
CA TYR A 232 11.23 7.61 -18.44
C TYR A 232 10.67 6.62 -17.40
N ALA A 233 11.00 5.33 -17.45
CA ALA A 233 10.45 4.31 -16.56
C ALA A 233 10.66 4.61 -15.05
N PRO A 234 11.84 5.10 -14.60
CA PRO A 234 12.00 5.52 -13.21
C PRO A 234 11.02 6.63 -12.82
N LEU A 235 10.81 7.62 -13.70
CA LEU A 235 9.87 8.71 -13.46
C LEU A 235 8.42 8.24 -13.48
N ALA A 236 8.06 7.36 -14.43
CA ALA A 236 6.73 6.78 -14.49
C ALA A 236 6.40 5.97 -13.22
N ALA A 237 7.36 5.23 -12.67
CA ALA A 237 7.17 4.48 -11.43
C ALA A 237 6.97 5.38 -10.19
N ALA A 238 7.37 6.66 -10.26
CA ALA A 238 7.09 7.63 -9.19
C ALA A 238 5.59 7.92 -9.03
N ILE A 239 4.75 7.48 -9.98
CA ILE A 239 3.30 7.47 -9.82
C ILE A 239 2.85 6.69 -8.57
N SER A 240 3.59 5.68 -8.12
CA SER A 240 3.25 4.89 -6.93
C SER A 240 3.23 5.74 -5.65
N PRO A 241 4.36 6.37 -5.22
CA PRO A 241 4.34 7.25 -4.05
C PRO A 241 3.46 8.49 -4.25
N PHE A 242 3.40 9.05 -5.46
CA PHE A 242 2.54 10.20 -5.75
C PHE A 242 1.05 9.86 -5.60
N PHE A 243 0.61 8.73 -6.17
CA PHE A 243 -0.77 8.26 -6.06
C PHE A 243 -1.14 7.94 -4.61
N THR A 244 -0.23 7.31 -3.86
CA THR A 244 -0.41 7.04 -2.43
C THR A 244 -0.59 8.33 -1.65
N TRP A 245 0.27 9.32 -1.89
CA TRP A 245 0.13 10.65 -1.28
C TRP A 245 -1.19 11.32 -1.65
N LEU A 246 -1.61 11.27 -2.91
CA LEU A 246 -2.85 11.87 -3.37
C LEU A 246 -4.06 11.19 -2.73
N LEU A 247 -4.10 9.86 -2.74
CA LEU A 247 -5.19 9.07 -2.15
C LEU A 247 -5.31 9.32 -0.65
N LEU A 248 -4.19 9.33 0.08
CA LEU A 248 -4.20 9.57 1.52
C LEU A 248 -4.51 11.03 1.85
N ARG A 249 -3.93 12.01 1.16
CA ARG A 249 -4.12 13.43 1.52
C ARG A 249 -5.43 14.01 1.01
N LYS A 250 -5.89 13.59 -0.17
CA LYS A 250 -7.00 14.23 -0.90
C LYS A 250 -8.18 13.30 -1.16
N GLY A 251 -7.97 11.99 -1.12
CA GLY A 251 -9.00 10.99 -1.34
C GLY A 251 -9.55 10.43 -0.02
N SER A 252 -9.29 9.15 0.20
CA SER A 252 -9.93 8.32 1.24
C SER A 252 -9.23 8.32 2.60
N GLY A 253 -8.08 9.00 2.74
CA GLY A 253 -7.33 9.08 4.01
C GLY A 253 -7.77 10.24 4.91
N VAL A 254 -7.04 11.36 4.83
CA VAL A 254 -7.16 12.55 5.68
C VAL A 254 -8.55 13.19 5.63
N PRO A 255 -9.15 13.52 4.45
CA PRO A 255 -10.38 14.31 4.41
C PRO A 255 -11.56 13.70 5.20
N PRO A 256 -11.91 12.40 5.07
CA PRO A 256 -13.02 11.84 5.83
C PRO A 256 -12.71 11.77 7.34
N LEU A 257 -11.46 11.54 7.74
CA LEU A 257 -11.06 11.47 9.14
C LEU A 257 -11.11 12.85 9.82
N GLU A 258 -10.60 13.90 9.16
CA GLU A 258 -10.66 15.27 9.65
C GLU A 258 -12.11 15.78 9.71
N ALA A 259 -12.92 15.48 8.70
CA ALA A 259 -14.34 15.83 8.73
C ALA A 259 -15.08 15.14 9.89
N GLN A 260 -14.79 13.87 10.16
CA GLN A 260 -15.37 13.15 11.29
C GLN A 260 -14.88 13.71 12.63
N ALA A 261 -13.60 14.05 12.74
CA ALA A 261 -13.02 14.66 13.94
C ALA A 261 -13.63 16.05 14.20
N GLN A 262 -13.79 16.88 13.17
CA GLN A 262 -14.43 18.19 13.29
C GLN A 262 -15.89 18.08 13.75
N LYS A 263 -16.65 17.08 13.25
CA LYS A 263 -18.02 16.83 13.73
C LYS A 263 -18.07 16.44 15.22
N LYS A 264 -17.05 15.74 15.72
CA LYS A 264 -17.00 15.22 17.09
C LYS A 264 -16.40 16.20 18.10
N PHE A 265 -15.42 17.00 17.66
CA PHE A 265 -14.58 17.81 18.55
C PHE A 265 -14.55 19.30 18.15
N GLY A 266 -15.22 19.68 17.07
CA GLY A 266 -15.31 21.08 16.63
C GLY A 266 -15.87 21.97 17.73
N GLY A 267 -15.22 23.12 17.94
CA GLY A 267 -15.55 24.03 19.04
C GLY A 267 -14.89 23.69 20.38
N ASP A 268 -14.21 22.55 20.52
CA ASP A 268 -13.35 22.28 21.68
C ASP A 268 -12.04 23.07 21.56
N PRO A 269 -11.69 23.93 22.54
CA PRO A 269 -10.46 24.73 22.50
C PRO A 269 -9.19 23.88 22.31
N LYS A 270 -9.14 22.67 22.87
CA LYS A 270 -7.98 21.78 22.72
C LYS A 270 -7.87 21.23 21.30
N TRP A 271 -9.00 20.97 20.64
CA TRP A 271 -9.02 20.45 19.27
C TRP A 271 -8.57 21.52 18.27
N GLU A 272 -9.09 22.74 18.42
CA GLU A 272 -8.70 23.83 17.53
C GLU A 272 -7.23 24.23 17.74
N GLU A 273 -6.72 24.21 18.97
CA GLU A 273 -5.30 24.43 19.25
C GLU A 273 -4.42 23.33 18.64
N TYR A 274 -4.82 22.06 18.76
CA TYR A 274 -4.12 20.94 18.14
C TYR A 274 -4.07 21.07 16.61
N LYS A 275 -5.17 21.49 15.97
CA LYS A 275 -5.17 21.77 14.54
C LYS A 275 -4.25 22.94 14.16
N ARG A 276 -4.21 23.98 14.99
CA ARG A 276 -3.37 25.16 14.75
C ARG A 276 -1.88 24.87 14.85
N THR A 277 -1.49 23.94 15.72
CA THR A 277 -0.08 23.70 16.08
C THR A 277 0.52 22.44 15.46
N VAL A 278 -0.29 21.44 15.12
CA VAL A 278 0.18 20.17 14.57
C VAL A 278 -0.22 20.05 13.10
N PRO A 279 0.73 19.92 12.15
CA PRO A 279 0.42 19.85 10.73
C PRO A 279 -0.29 18.53 10.36
N VAL A 280 -1.10 18.56 9.30
CA VAL A 280 -1.77 17.35 8.77
C VAL A 280 -0.75 16.26 8.42
N PHE A 281 0.29 16.65 7.69
CA PHE A 281 1.38 15.79 7.23
C PHE A 281 2.69 16.51 7.59
N PHE A 282 3.58 15.84 8.31
CA PHE A 282 4.93 16.33 8.58
C PHE A 282 5.92 15.75 7.56
N PRO A 283 6.98 16.48 7.15
CA PRO A 283 7.22 17.91 7.37
C PRO A 283 6.46 18.81 6.38
N TRP A 284 5.81 18.21 5.37
CA TRP A 284 5.11 18.94 4.32
C TRP A 284 3.62 18.90 4.57
N GLY A 285 2.99 20.01 4.96
CA GLY A 285 1.54 20.06 5.15
C GLY A 285 1.13 21.33 5.87
N GLY A 286 0.06 21.97 5.39
CA GLY A 286 -0.52 23.10 6.10
C GLY A 286 -1.16 22.67 7.43
N TYR A 287 -1.32 23.63 8.33
CA TYR A 287 -2.07 23.45 9.58
C TYR A 287 -3.58 23.29 9.37
N ARG A 288 -4.07 23.57 8.16
CA ARG A 288 -5.49 23.49 7.77
C ARG A 288 -5.89 22.07 7.41
#